data_AF-A0A0B1S756-F1
#
_entry.id   AF-A0A0B1S756-F1
#
_cell.length_a   1.000
_cell.length_b   1.000
_cell.length_c   1.000
_cell.angle_alpha   90.00
_cell.angle_beta   90.00
_cell.angle_gamma   90.00
#
_symmetry.space_group_name_H-M   'P 1'
#
loop_
_entity.id
_entity.type
_entity.pdbx_description
1 polymer ?
#
loop_
_entity_poly.entity_id
_entity_poly.type
_entity_poly.pdbx_seq_one_letter_code
_entity_poly.pdbx_strand_id
1 'polypeptide(L)'
;LLLVATVAFPTADVTLTVDKLNEIIEGILKHKDKIPPLMLEQIEKTTQEEKEQLVDFVNKLHKGEITPTAKNAEELVQFIEEKAPLIGKKARILHEDYKKRVEQLTTQAQEFLKKVSARMR
;
A
#
# COMPACT_ATOMS: atom_id res chain seq x y z
N LEU A 1 -2.67 3.10 1.55
CA LEU A 1 -2.24 4.46 1.93
C LEU A 1 -0.80 4.75 1.53
N LEU A 2 0.21 3.95 1.93
CA LEU A 2 1.59 4.09 1.40
C LEU A 2 1.67 3.88 -0.13
N LEU A 3 1.11 2.77 -0.63
CA LEU A 3 1.02 2.49 -2.09
C LEU A 3 0.07 3.41 -2.86
N VAL A 4 -0.86 4.09 -2.18
CA VAL A 4 -1.86 4.98 -2.82
C VAL A 4 -1.33 6.41 -2.88
N ALA A 5 -0.58 6.84 -1.86
CA ALA A 5 0.07 8.15 -1.86
C ALA A 5 1.18 8.23 -2.91
N THR A 6 1.88 7.13 -3.20
CA THR A 6 2.95 7.10 -4.20
C THR A 6 2.45 7.13 -5.64
N VAL A 7 1.18 6.77 -5.92
CA VAL A 7 0.62 6.78 -7.29
C VAL A 7 -0.13 8.08 -7.64
N ALA A 8 -0.25 9.01 -6.69
CA ALA A 8 -1.07 10.20 -6.82
C ALA A 8 -0.28 11.50 -7.11
N PHE A 9 1.03 11.42 -7.38
CA PHE A 9 1.85 12.59 -7.74
C PHE A 9 2.23 12.58 -9.23
N PRO A 10 1.36 13.09 -10.13
CA PRO A 10 1.70 13.27 -11.54
C PRO A 10 2.36 14.64 -11.75
N THR A 11 3.55 14.89 -11.18
CA THR A 11 4.33 16.09 -11.55
C THR A 11 5.84 15.86 -11.36
N ALA A 12 6.56 15.89 -12.47
CA ALA A 12 8.02 15.93 -12.64
C ALA A 12 8.80 14.65 -12.29
N ASP A 13 9.91 14.44 -13.00
CA ASP A 13 10.88 13.33 -13.00
C ASP A 13 11.51 12.98 -11.63
N VAL A 14 10.71 12.81 -10.58
CA VAL A 14 11.17 12.47 -9.24
C VAL A 14 11.12 10.96 -9.09
N THR A 15 12.27 10.33 -9.26
CA THR A 15 12.48 8.92 -8.90
C THR A 15 12.44 8.81 -7.38
N LEU A 16 11.58 7.95 -6.85
CA LEU A 16 11.57 7.62 -5.43
C LEU A 16 12.93 7.00 -5.08
N THR A 17 13.52 7.41 -3.95
CA THR A 17 14.74 6.80 -3.40
C THR A 17 14.45 6.19 -2.03
N VAL A 18 15.34 5.35 -1.53
CA VAL A 18 15.20 4.79 -0.18
C VAL A 18 15.24 5.90 0.88
N ASP A 19 16.07 6.92 0.71
CA ASP A 19 16.13 8.07 1.62
C ASP A 19 14.80 8.82 1.66
N LYS A 20 14.21 9.09 0.49
CA LYS A 20 12.89 9.72 0.38
C LYS A 20 11.80 8.85 1.03
N LEU A 21 11.88 7.54 0.84
CA LEU A 21 10.98 6.59 1.49
C LEU A 21 11.13 6.60 3.02
N ASN A 22 12.36 6.70 3.54
CA ASN A 22 12.61 6.84 4.98
C ASN A 22 12.01 8.14 5.54
N GLU A 23 12.16 9.27 4.84
CA GLU A 23 11.51 10.54 5.23
C GLU A 23 9.98 10.40 5.30
N ILE A 24 9.38 9.70 4.32
CA ILE A 24 7.94 9.41 4.31
C ILE A 24 7.54 8.54 5.51
N ILE A 25 8.31 7.48 5.80
CA ILE A 25 8.07 6.60 6.94
C ILE A 25 8.14 7.39 8.25
N GLU A 26 9.15 8.23 8.43
CA GLU A 26 9.26 9.09 9.62
C GLU A 26 8.07 10.04 9.75
N GLY A 27 7.61 10.62 8.64
CA GLY A 27 6.40 11.44 8.60
C GLY A 27 5.14 10.68 9.03
N ILE A 28 4.99 9.44 8.57
CA ILE A 28 3.88 8.55 8.95
C ILE A 28 3.95 8.19 10.44
N LEU A 29 5.15 7.88 10.96
CA LEU A 29 5.35 7.49 12.36
C LEU A 29 5.04 8.63 13.35
N LYS A 30 5.07 9.89 12.93
CA LYS A 30 4.58 11.04 13.74
C LYS A 30 3.09 10.97 14.07
N HIS A 31 2.32 10.21 13.29
CA HIS A 31 0.88 10.02 13.47
C HIS A 31 0.52 8.54 13.71
N LYS A 32 1.44 7.78 14.32
CA LYS A 32 1.28 6.35 14.59
C LYS A 32 0.00 5.98 15.35
N ASP A 33 -0.54 6.91 16.14
CA ASP A 33 -1.82 6.78 16.86
C ASP A 33 -3.03 6.62 15.93
N LYS A 34 -2.91 7.05 14.67
CA LYS A 34 -3.96 6.97 13.65
C LYS A 34 -3.80 5.75 12.73
N ILE A 35 -2.80 4.92 12.96
CA ILE A 35 -2.44 3.79 12.08
C ILE A 35 -2.89 2.49 12.75
N PRO A 36 -3.56 1.57 12.02
CA PRO A 36 -3.86 0.25 12.55
C PRO A 36 -2.59 -0.47 13.05
N PRO A 37 -2.61 -1.13 14.23
CA PRO A 37 -1.42 -1.72 14.83
C PRO A 37 -0.63 -2.65 13.91
N LEU A 38 -1.32 -3.51 13.15
CA LEU A 38 -0.65 -4.42 12.21
C LEU A 38 0.06 -3.64 11.09
N MET A 39 -0.52 -2.54 10.61
CA MET A 39 0.12 -1.71 9.59
C MET A 39 1.35 -1.01 10.14
N LEU A 40 1.28 -0.51 11.38
CA LEU A 40 2.43 0.08 12.06
C LEU A 40 3.56 -0.94 12.22
N GLU A 41 3.24 -2.15 12.69
CA GLU A 41 4.20 -3.24 12.84
C GLU A 41 4.89 -3.59 11.51
N GLN A 42 4.13 -3.66 10.41
CA GLN A 42 4.72 -3.94 9.10
C GLN A 42 5.68 -2.85 8.63
N ILE A 43 5.38 -1.58 8.92
CA ILE A 43 6.25 -0.43 8.61
C ILE A 43 7.53 -0.50 9.45
N GLU A 44 7.42 -0.69 10.76
CA GLU A 44 8.57 -0.74 11.67
C GLU A 44 9.50 -1.92 11.38
N LYS A 45 8.95 -3.06 10.93
CA LYS A 45 9.71 -4.26 10.55
C LYS A 45 10.08 -4.31 9.07
N THR A 46 10.03 -3.19 8.34
CA THR A 46 10.44 -3.19 6.92
C THR A 46 11.97 -3.21 6.82
N THR A 47 12.53 -4.25 6.20
CA THR A 47 13.97 -4.39 5.99
C THR A 47 14.47 -3.45 4.90
N GLN A 48 15.80 -3.35 4.76
CA GLN A 48 16.42 -2.53 3.72
C GLN A 48 16.08 -3.05 2.31
N GLU A 49 16.14 -4.36 2.10
CA GLU A 49 15.83 -5.02 0.83
C GLU A 49 14.37 -4.83 0.44
N GLU A 50 13.47 -4.84 1.44
CA GLU A 50 12.05 -4.54 1.24
C GLU A 50 11.87 -3.07 0.80
N LYS A 51 12.55 -2.12 1.44
CA LYS A 51 12.52 -0.70 1.03
C LYS A 51 13.02 -0.52 -0.40
N GLU A 52 14.13 -1.15 -0.76
CA GLU A 52 14.69 -1.09 -2.11
C GLU A 52 13.71 -1.65 -3.14
N GLN A 53 13.09 -2.80 -2.84
CA GLN A 53 12.10 -3.39 -3.74
C GLN A 53 10.83 -2.53 -3.85
N LEU A 54 10.38 -1.89 -2.76
CA LEU A 54 9.25 -0.96 -2.81
C LEU A 54 9.56 0.24 -3.71
N VAL A 55 10.77 0.79 -3.58
CA VAL A 55 11.24 1.91 -4.39
C VAL A 55 11.27 1.53 -5.86
N ASP A 56 11.89 0.40 -6.20
CA ASP A 56 11.96 -0.11 -7.58
C ASP A 56 10.56 -0.33 -8.17
N PHE A 57 9.68 -1.00 -7.41
CA PHE A 57 8.30 -1.25 -7.83
C PHE A 57 7.52 0.04 -8.13
N VAL A 58 7.57 1.01 -7.21
CA VAL A 58 6.88 2.30 -7.37
C VAL A 58 7.42 3.06 -8.58
N ASN A 59 8.74 3.08 -8.75
CA ASN A 59 9.38 3.76 -9.88
C ASN A 59 9.00 3.12 -11.22
N LYS A 60 9.01 1.78 -11.31
CA LYS A 60 8.57 1.05 -12.51
C LYS A 60 7.11 1.34 -12.84
N LEU A 61 6.26 1.45 -11.82
CA LEU A 61 4.85 1.77 -11.99
C LEU A 61 4.66 3.22 -12.46
N HIS A 62 5.42 4.18 -11.90
CA HIS A 62 5.41 5.58 -12.33
C HIS A 62 5.92 5.79 -13.76
N LYS A 63 6.93 5.01 -14.17
CA LYS A 63 7.49 5.04 -15.53
C LYS A 63 6.63 4.29 -16.55
N GLY A 64 5.58 3.59 -16.11
CA GLY A 64 4.75 2.76 -16.98
C GLY A 64 5.43 1.47 -17.46
N GLU A 65 6.55 1.08 -16.86
CA GLU A 65 7.23 -0.21 -17.14
C GLU A 65 6.40 -1.39 -16.63
N ILE A 66 5.62 -1.18 -15.58
CA ILE A 66 4.61 -2.11 -15.08
C ILE A 66 3.29 -1.36 -14.89
N THR A 67 2.19 -1.94 -15.34
CA THR A 67 0.86 -1.35 -15.21
C THR A 67 -0.07 -2.34 -14.50
N PRO A 68 -0.70 -1.96 -13.37
CA PRO A 68 -1.64 -2.84 -12.72
C PRO A 68 -2.91 -2.97 -13.58
N THR A 69 -3.25 -4.20 -13.95
CA THR A 69 -4.52 -4.53 -14.61
C THR A 69 -5.63 -4.89 -13.62
N ALA A 70 -5.34 -4.75 -12.33
CA ALA A 70 -6.19 -5.18 -11.23
C ALA A 70 -7.51 -4.40 -11.15
N LYS A 71 -8.63 -5.13 -11.11
CA LYS A 71 -10.00 -4.59 -11.01
C LYS A 71 -10.47 -4.44 -9.57
N ASN A 72 -9.81 -5.13 -8.65
CA ASN A 72 -10.16 -5.15 -7.22
C ASN A 72 -8.89 -5.28 -6.37
N ALA A 73 -9.07 -5.17 -5.05
CA ALA A 73 -7.95 -5.19 -4.10
C ALA A 73 -7.20 -6.53 -4.08
N GLU A 74 -7.88 -7.65 -4.30
CA GLU A 74 -7.26 -8.98 -4.35
C GLU A 74 -6.33 -9.11 -5.56
N GLU A 75 -6.81 -8.74 -6.75
CA GLU A 75 -6.00 -8.70 -7.97
C GLU A 75 -4.81 -7.75 -7.86
N LEU A 76 -4.96 -6.64 -7.12
CA LEU A 76 -3.86 -5.71 -6.89
C LEU A 76 -2.78 -6.33 -5.99
N VAL A 77 -3.18 -7.06 -4.95
CA VAL A 77 -2.22 -7.77 -4.08
C VAL A 77 -1.48 -8.84 -4.86
N GLN A 78 -2.18 -9.62 -5.69
CA GLN A 78 -1.56 -10.63 -6.56
C GLN A 78 -0.54 -9.99 -7.50
N PHE A 79 -0.90 -8.87 -8.13
CA PHE A 79 0.03 -8.13 -8.98
C PHE A 79 1.29 -7.67 -8.22
N ILE A 80 1.15 -7.18 -6.99
CA ILE A 80 2.30 -6.80 -6.16
C ILE A 80 3.15 -8.01 -5.79
N GLU A 81 2.54 -9.16 -5.45
CA GLU A 81 3.26 -10.40 -5.18
C GLU A 81 4.09 -10.88 -6.37
N GLU A 82 3.56 -10.75 -7.59
CA GLU A 82 4.28 -11.13 -8.81
C GLU A 82 5.45 -10.19 -9.13
N LYS A 83 5.25 -8.88 -8.96
CA LYS A 83 6.24 -7.87 -9.38
C LYS A 83 7.24 -7.48 -8.29
N ALA A 84 6.86 -7.64 -7.03
CA ALA A 84 7.62 -7.23 -5.86
C ALA A 84 7.38 -8.21 -4.69
N PRO A 85 7.90 -9.44 -4.75
CA PRO A 85 7.49 -10.53 -3.85
C PRO A 85 7.76 -10.31 -2.36
N LEU A 86 8.78 -9.54 -1.97
CA LEU A 86 9.04 -9.21 -0.57
C LEU A 86 7.95 -8.27 -0.03
N ILE A 87 7.64 -7.21 -0.78
CA ILE A 87 6.57 -6.27 -0.44
C ILE A 87 5.18 -6.90 -0.61
N GLY A 88 5.01 -7.79 -1.59
CA GLY A 88 3.78 -8.54 -1.83
C GLY A 88 3.35 -9.37 -0.63
N LYS A 89 4.29 -10.02 0.06
CA LYS A 89 4.00 -10.72 1.32
C LYS A 89 3.39 -9.79 2.37
N LYS A 90 3.92 -8.58 2.55
CA LYS A 90 3.35 -7.58 3.46
C LYS A 90 2.00 -7.07 2.98
N ALA A 91 1.84 -6.83 1.68
CA ALA A 91 0.56 -6.43 1.09
C ALA A 91 -0.54 -7.48 1.34
N ARG A 92 -0.21 -8.77 1.20
CA ARG A 92 -1.09 -9.90 1.50
C ARG A 92 -1.51 -9.95 2.97
N ILE A 93 -0.56 -9.82 3.89
CA ILE A 93 -0.84 -9.77 5.34
C ILE A 93 -1.85 -8.66 5.66
N LEU A 94 -1.61 -7.46 5.14
CA LEU A 94 -2.48 -6.30 5.38
C LEU A 94 -3.85 -6.47 4.72
N HIS A 95 -3.91 -7.08 3.54
CA HIS A 95 -5.17 -7.32 2.84
C HIS A 95 -6.06 -8.32 3.58
N GLU A 96 -5.50 -9.42 4.05
CA GLU A 96 -6.23 -10.45 4.80
C GLU A 96 -6.70 -9.91 6.15
N ASP A 97 -5.89 -9.13 6.84
CA ASP A 97 -6.28 -8.44 8.07
C ASP A 97 -7.40 -7.40 7.83
N TYR A 98 -7.35 -6.66 6.73
CA TYR A 98 -8.45 -5.78 6.32
C TYR A 98 -9.74 -6.58 6.06
N LYS A 99 -9.68 -7.67 5.29
CA LYS A 99 -10.85 -8.53 5.02
C LYS A 99 -11.48 -9.05 6.30
N LYS A 100 -10.67 -9.59 7.22
CA LYS A 100 -11.14 -10.07 8.53
C LYS A 100 -11.86 -8.99 9.32
N ARG A 101 -11.31 -7.77 9.36
CA ARG A 101 -11.98 -6.64 10.04
C ARG A 101 -13.31 -6.29 9.39
N VAL A 102 -13.38 -6.27 8.06
CA VAL A 102 -14.63 -5.96 7.33
C VAL A 102 -15.69 -7.03 7.55
N GLU A 103 -15.30 -8.31 7.55
CA GLU A 103 -16.20 -9.44 7.80
C GLU A 103 -16.83 -9.38 9.20
N GLN A 104 -16.13 -8.81 10.18
CA GLN A 104 -16.63 -8.62 11.56
C GLN A 104 -17.58 -7.42 11.72
N LEU A 105 -17.75 -6.58 10.69
CA LEU A 105 -18.64 -5.43 10.75
C LEU A 105 -20.10 -5.82 10.54
N THR A 106 -21.01 -4.99 11.04
CA THR A 106 -22.43 -5.09 10.71
C THR A 106 -22.66 -4.88 9.22
N THR A 107 -23.76 -5.40 8.67
CA THR A 107 -24.14 -5.20 7.27
C THR A 107 -24.18 -3.73 6.88
N GLN A 108 -24.72 -2.87 7.75
CA GLN A 108 -24.77 -1.41 7.52
C GLN A 108 -23.37 -0.79 7.40
N ALA A 109 -22.43 -1.21 8.24
CA ALA A 109 -21.05 -0.74 8.19
C ALA A 109 -20.30 -1.27 6.95
N GLN A 110 -20.55 -2.51 6.52
CA GLN A 110 -20.02 -3.04 5.28
C GLN A 110 -20.55 -2.28 4.05
N GLU A 111 -21.84 -1.95 4.02
CA GLU A 111 -22.44 -1.13 2.96
C GLU A 111 -21.88 0.30 2.92
N PHE A 112 -21.65 0.90 4.09
CA PHE A 112 -20.97 2.19 4.18
C PHE A 112 -19.57 2.13 3.56
N LEU A 113 -18.77 1.11 3.91
CA LEU A 113 -17.44 0.93 3.34
C LEU A 113 -17.48 0.71 1.81
N LYS A 114 -18.46 -0.04 1.30
CA LYS A 114 -18.68 -0.19 -0.16
C LYS A 114 -18.99 1.14 -0.85
N LYS A 115 -19.79 2.01 -0.21
CA LYS A 115 -20.08 3.36 -0.74
C LYS A 115 -18.87 4.27 -0.74
N VAL A 116 -18.07 4.24 0.34
CA VAL A 116 -16.83 5.03 0.45
C VAL A 116 -15.79 4.57 -0.58
N SER A 117 -15.61 3.26 -0.76
CA SER A 117 -14.66 2.73 -1.74
C SER A 117 -15.08 3.00 -3.19
N ALA A 118 -16.38 2.99 -3.49
CA ALA A 118 -16.91 3.35 -4.81
C ALA A 118 -16.69 4.83 -5.16
N ARG A 119 -16.65 5.73 -4.16
CA ARG A 119 -16.45 7.18 -4.37
C ARG A 119 -14.98 7.58 -4.53
N MET A 120 -14.04 6.70 -4.19
CA MET A 120 -12.60 6.92 -4.33
C MET A 120 -12.01 6.34 -5.63
N ARG A 121 -12.82 5.69 -6.48
CA ARG A 121 -12.49 5.36 -7.87
C ARG A 121 -12.81 6.53 -8.78
#